data_AF-K1SQH9-F1
#
_entry.id   AF-K1SQH9-F1
#
_cell.length_a   1.000
_cell.length_b   1.000
_cell.length_c   1.000
_cell.angle_alpha   90.00
_cell.angle_beta   90.00
_cell.angle_gamma   90.00
#
_symmetry.space_group_name_H-M   'P 1'
#
loop_
_entity.id
_entity.type
_entity.pdbx_description
1 polymer ?
#
loop_
_entity_poly.entity_id
_entity_poly.type
_entity_poly.pdbx_seq_one_letter_code
_entity_poly.pdbx_strand_id
1 'polypeptide(L)'
;MATEFLNDARKEIEGRTADFYGALKAFYQGNGEAEQNLMEQTTQPFWQSLRLSRKRLQQRELTVDMEMQEPARLADYDGPWKDGYDYSCRRTQPVKMRRTYYRKGKKIAFLKTPEIAAASFLKADVQGDMVICPNCGHEGKLTSYIDGCDACGAKFLVSDFETKVSGFSLEEDARQKSISNFMKAGAVVGITAISLAVLAICAGGIMLFAVGVGQERIQCGKGSRSHDAGNWSGSGIFPVVVLHAHYIYCNVDRDGDS
;
A
#
# COMPACT_ATOMS: atom_id res chain seq x y z
N MET A 1 8.19 -30.86 18.86
CA MET A 1 6.87 -30.82 19.52
C MET A 1 6.27 -29.41 19.58
N ALA A 2 6.67 -28.49 20.48
CA ALA A 2 6.05 -27.15 20.57
C ALA A 2 6.31 -26.25 19.33
N THR A 3 7.51 -26.34 18.75
CA THR A 3 7.90 -25.58 17.55
C THR A 3 7.25 -26.10 16.26
N GLU A 4 7.03 -27.41 16.15
CA GLU A 4 6.31 -28.02 15.02
C GLU A 4 4.83 -27.65 15.04
N PHE A 5 4.17 -27.73 16.20
CA PHE A 5 2.78 -27.33 16.36
C PHE A 5 2.54 -25.86 15.97
N LEU A 6 3.43 -24.96 16.38
CA LEU A 6 3.37 -23.55 16.00
C LEU A 6 3.62 -23.33 14.49
N ASN A 7 4.51 -24.11 13.88
CA ASN A 7 4.78 -24.03 12.44
C ASN A 7 3.59 -24.55 11.61
N ASP A 8 2.91 -25.60 12.07
CA ASP A 8 1.73 -26.14 11.40
C ASP A 8 0.54 -25.18 11.52
N ALA A 9 0.30 -24.61 12.70
CA ALA A 9 -0.68 -23.55 12.89
C ALA A 9 -0.39 -22.34 11.99
N ARG A 10 0.89 -21.94 11.87
CA ARG A 10 1.28 -20.85 10.97
C ARG A 10 0.97 -21.16 9.51
N LYS A 11 1.29 -22.36 9.02
CA LYS A 11 0.98 -22.78 7.64
C LYS A 11 -0.52 -22.80 7.37
N GLU A 12 -1.30 -23.30 8.33
CA GLU A 12 -2.77 -23.28 8.26
C GLU A 12 -3.29 -21.85 8.09
N ILE A 13 -2.81 -20.91 8.92
CA ILE A 13 -3.22 -19.51 8.85
C ILE A 13 -2.76 -18.85 7.54
N GLU A 14 -1.54 -19.11 7.08
CA GLU A 14 -1.05 -18.59 5.80
C GLU A 14 -1.93 -19.06 4.63
N GLY A 15 -2.29 -20.35 4.60
CA GLY A 15 -3.21 -20.90 3.60
C GLY A 15 -4.60 -20.25 3.66
N ARG A 16 -5.22 -20.24 4.85
CA ARG A 16 -6.54 -19.62 5.08
C ARG A 16 -6.55 -18.13 4.73
N THR A 17 -5.45 -17.42 4.96
CA THR A 17 -5.32 -16.01 4.59
C THR A 17 -5.34 -15.82 3.07
N ALA A 18 -4.60 -16.65 2.32
CA ALA A 18 -4.55 -16.58 0.86
C ALA A 18 -5.92 -16.88 0.24
N ASP A 19 -6.59 -17.93 0.72
CA ASP A 19 -7.93 -18.32 0.28
C ASP A 19 -8.94 -17.19 0.55
N PHE A 20 -8.90 -16.62 1.76
CA PHE A 20 -9.75 -15.51 2.15
C PHE A 20 -9.53 -14.29 1.26
N TYR A 21 -8.28 -13.91 0.97
CA TYR A 21 -7.99 -12.76 0.10
C TYR A 21 -8.47 -12.95 -1.33
N GLY A 22 -8.29 -14.16 -1.88
CA GLY A 22 -8.82 -14.53 -3.19
C GLY A 22 -10.34 -14.40 -3.24
N ALA A 23 -11.03 -14.98 -2.26
CA ALA A 23 -12.48 -14.93 -2.16
C ALA A 23 -12.99 -13.49 -1.92
N LEU A 24 -12.31 -12.71 -1.08
CA LEU A 24 -12.64 -11.31 -0.80
C LEU A 24 -12.58 -10.45 -2.07
N LYS A 25 -11.52 -10.61 -2.87
CA LYS A 25 -11.39 -9.91 -4.15
C LYS A 25 -12.55 -10.25 -5.08
N ALA A 26 -12.82 -11.54 -5.30
CA ALA A 26 -13.85 -12.00 -6.20
C ALA A 26 -15.27 -11.59 -5.75
N PHE A 27 -15.51 -11.56 -4.44
CA PHE A 27 -16.78 -11.12 -3.85
C PHE A 27 -17.10 -9.65 -4.18
N TYR A 28 -16.14 -8.74 -4.02
CA TYR A 28 -16.35 -7.33 -4.35
C TYR A 28 -16.45 -7.06 -5.85
N GLN A 29 -15.91 -7.96 -6.68
CA GLN A 29 -16.08 -7.94 -8.14
C GLN A 29 -17.43 -8.51 -8.61
N GLY A 30 -18.20 -9.15 -7.73
CA GLY A 30 -19.55 -9.62 -8.03
C GLY A 30 -19.71 -11.13 -8.22
N ASN A 31 -18.68 -11.93 -7.94
CA ASN A 31 -18.75 -13.39 -8.09
C ASN A 31 -19.63 -14.03 -6.99
N GLY A 32 -20.65 -14.80 -7.39
CA GLY A 32 -21.57 -15.49 -6.47
C GLY A 32 -20.98 -16.72 -5.77
N GLU A 33 -20.03 -17.42 -6.38
CA GLU A 33 -19.32 -18.54 -5.76
C GLU A 33 -18.44 -18.05 -4.60
N ALA A 34 -17.79 -16.90 -4.80
CA ALA A 34 -16.98 -16.25 -3.77
C ALA A 34 -17.80 -15.82 -2.54
N GLU A 35 -19.10 -15.56 -2.71
CA GLU A 35 -20.01 -15.23 -1.61
C GLU A 35 -20.27 -16.42 -0.70
N GLN A 36 -20.47 -17.62 -1.25
CA GLN A 36 -20.59 -18.85 -0.45
C GLN A 36 -19.26 -19.17 0.25
N ASN A 37 -18.14 -19.11 -0.48
CA ASN A 37 -16.82 -19.39 0.08
C ASN A 37 -16.47 -18.45 1.25
N LEU A 38 -16.78 -17.15 1.13
CA LEU A 38 -16.56 -16.22 2.25
C LEU A 38 -17.48 -16.49 3.43
N MET A 39 -18.75 -16.85 3.20
CA MET A 39 -19.68 -17.18 4.28
C MET A 39 -19.18 -18.36 5.11
N GLU A 40 -18.57 -19.37 4.49
CA GLU A 40 -18.02 -20.54 5.18
C GLU A 40 -16.71 -20.23 5.91
N GLN A 41 -15.83 -19.44 5.28
CA GLN A 41 -14.50 -19.12 5.82
C GLN A 41 -14.51 -18.02 6.90
N THR A 42 -15.60 -17.27 7.05
CA THR A 42 -15.69 -16.14 7.99
C THR A 42 -16.66 -16.43 9.13
N THR A 43 -16.44 -15.78 10.27
CA THR A 43 -17.43 -15.84 11.36
C THR A 43 -18.71 -15.14 10.95
N GLN A 44 -19.85 -15.58 11.49
CA GLN A 44 -21.15 -15.02 11.15
C GLN A 44 -21.22 -13.48 11.33
N PRO A 45 -20.73 -12.88 12.44
CA PRO A 45 -20.74 -11.42 12.58
C PRO A 45 -19.91 -10.72 11.52
N PHE A 46 -18.73 -11.27 11.20
CA PHE A 46 -17.84 -10.67 10.21
C PHE A 46 -18.42 -10.78 8.78
N TRP A 47 -19.00 -11.92 8.44
CA TRP A 47 -19.74 -12.11 7.19
C TRP A 47 -20.81 -11.03 6.97
N GLN A 48 -21.62 -10.75 8.01
CA GLN A 48 -22.67 -9.72 7.92
C GLN A 48 -22.06 -8.34 7.65
N SER A 49 -20.90 -8.03 8.24
CA SER A 49 -20.21 -6.75 7.98
C SER A 49 -19.76 -6.61 6.52
N LEU A 50 -19.22 -7.69 5.92
CA LEU A 50 -18.81 -7.74 4.51
C LEU A 50 -20.00 -7.59 3.57
N ARG A 51 -21.09 -8.32 3.85
CA ARG A 51 -22.34 -8.23 3.10
C ARG A 51 -22.91 -6.81 3.11
N LEU A 52 -22.94 -6.16 4.26
CA LEU A 52 -23.39 -4.77 4.38
C LEU A 52 -22.48 -3.80 3.61
N SER A 53 -21.17 -4.00 3.66
CA SER A 53 -20.20 -3.21 2.89
C SER A 53 -20.48 -3.28 1.39
N ARG A 54 -20.61 -4.50 0.83
CA ARG A 54 -20.94 -4.70 -0.59
C ARG A 54 -22.30 -4.11 -0.97
N LYS A 55 -23.33 -4.29 -0.12
CA LYS A 55 -24.66 -3.69 -0.35
C LYS A 55 -24.60 -2.15 -0.44
N ARG A 56 -23.82 -1.50 0.42
CA ARG A 56 -23.63 -0.03 0.39
C ARG A 56 -22.94 0.44 -0.89
N LEU A 57 -21.99 -0.32 -1.42
CA LEU A 57 -21.36 -0.03 -2.71
C LEU A 57 -22.37 -0.16 -3.86
N GLN A 58 -23.14 -1.25 -3.89
CA GLN A 58 -24.17 -1.49 -4.89
C GLN A 58 -25.25 -0.39 -4.90
N GLN A 59 -25.72 0.04 -3.72
CA GLN A 59 -26.68 1.15 -3.58
C GLN A 59 -26.17 2.48 -4.16
N ARG A 60 -24.84 2.66 -4.23
CA ARG A 60 -24.20 3.85 -4.82
C ARG A 60 -23.77 3.64 -6.28
N GLU A 61 -24.12 2.49 -6.85
CA GLU A 61 -23.73 2.02 -8.18
C GLU A 61 -22.20 1.95 -8.33
N LEU A 62 -21.52 1.62 -7.23
CA LEU A 62 -20.07 1.50 -7.15
C LEU A 62 -19.65 0.04 -7.15
N THR A 63 -18.58 -0.25 -7.88
CA THR A 63 -17.82 -1.49 -7.75
C THR A 63 -16.37 -1.18 -7.43
N VAL A 64 -15.71 -2.10 -6.74
CA VAL A 64 -14.31 -1.97 -6.36
C VAL A 64 -13.55 -3.20 -6.84
N ASP A 65 -12.48 -2.95 -7.57
CA ASP A 65 -11.48 -3.96 -7.88
C ASP A 65 -10.31 -3.78 -6.91
N MET A 66 -9.93 -4.86 -6.24
CA MET A 66 -8.89 -4.87 -5.21
C MET A 66 -7.76 -5.78 -5.63
N GLU A 67 -6.54 -5.26 -5.59
CA GLU A 67 -5.33 -6.06 -5.76
C GLU A 67 -4.41 -5.81 -4.57
N MET A 68 -4.13 -6.88 -3.83
CA MET A 68 -3.15 -6.87 -2.77
C MET A 68 -1.83 -7.36 -3.35
N GLN A 69 -0.81 -6.51 -3.34
CA GLN A 69 0.55 -6.91 -3.68
C GLN A 69 1.34 -7.07 -2.39
N GLU A 70 1.77 -8.30 -2.09
CA GLU A 70 2.59 -8.57 -0.91
C GLU A 70 4.02 -8.02 -1.14
N PRO A 71 4.49 -7.02 -0.36
CA PRO A 71 5.90 -6.66 -0.32
C PRO A 71 6.71 -7.81 0.28
N ALA A 72 7.99 -7.86 -0.07
CA ALA A 72 8.93 -8.92 0.32
C ALA A 72 9.21 -9.06 1.84
N ARG A 73 8.44 -8.40 2.71
CA ARG A 73 8.62 -8.50 4.17
C ARG A 73 7.76 -9.65 4.71
N LEU A 74 8.35 -10.44 5.60
CA LEU A 74 7.65 -11.52 6.29
C LEU A 74 6.42 -10.96 7.03
N ALA A 75 5.29 -11.67 6.96
CA ALA A 75 4.14 -11.39 7.81
C ALA A 75 4.51 -11.60 9.29
N ASP A 76 3.96 -10.75 10.14
CA ASP A 76 4.04 -10.89 11.59
C ASP A 76 2.84 -11.72 12.09
N TYR A 77 3.09 -12.47 13.16
CA TYR A 77 2.14 -13.43 13.69
C TYR A 77 2.22 -13.41 15.22
N ASP A 78 1.13 -13.00 15.85
CA ASP A 78 1.08 -12.81 17.32
C ASP A 78 1.11 -14.15 18.08
N GLY A 79 1.01 -15.29 17.38
CA GLY A 79 0.80 -16.60 17.99
C GLY A 79 -0.69 -16.86 18.28
N PRO A 80 -1.09 -18.12 18.50
CA PRO A 80 -2.41 -18.40 19.06
C PRO A 80 -2.44 -18.00 20.54
N TRP A 81 -3.46 -17.25 20.98
CA TRP A 81 -3.76 -17.00 22.38
C TRP A 81 -5.19 -17.42 22.70
N LYS A 82 -5.47 -17.71 23.97
CA LYS A 82 -6.81 -18.13 24.40
C LYS A 82 -7.70 -16.90 24.59
N ASP A 83 -8.87 -16.91 23.97
CA ASP A 83 -9.86 -15.84 23.97
C ASP A 83 -11.21 -16.43 24.37
N GLY A 84 -11.49 -16.40 25.68
CA GLY A 84 -12.61 -17.13 26.26
C GLY A 84 -12.47 -18.64 26.06
N TYR A 85 -13.37 -19.23 25.26
CA TYR A 85 -13.40 -20.65 24.94
C TYR A 85 -12.70 -21.01 23.64
N ASP A 86 -12.36 -20.01 22.81
CA ASP A 86 -11.70 -20.20 21.52
C ASP A 86 -10.23 -19.77 21.58
N TYR A 87 -9.48 -20.15 20.54
CA TYR A 87 -8.17 -19.57 20.25
C TYR A 87 -8.29 -18.47 19.21
N SER A 88 -7.71 -17.32 19.53
CA SER A 88 -7.57 -16.20 18.62
C SER A 88 -6.13 -16.15 18.08
N CYS A 89 -5.99 -15.74 16.83
CA CYS A 89 -4.69 -15.36 16.28
C CYS A 89 -4.83 -14.13 15.38
N ARG A 90 -3.76 -13.34 15.28
CA ARG A 90 -3.70 -12.21 14.38
C ARG A 90 -2.47 -12.33 13.49
N ARG A 91 -2.69 -12.21 12.19
CA ARG A 91 -1.65 -12.10 11.17
C ARG A 91 -1.65 -10.69 10.64
N THR A 92 -0.51 -10.01 10.72
CA THR A 92 -0.35 -8.69 10.12
C THR A 92 0.71 -8.73 9.03
N GLN A 93 0.42 -8.12 7.89
CA GLN A 93 1.35 -8.08 6.77
C GLN A 93 1.31 -6.69 6.14
N PRO A 94 2.46 -6.01 5.98
CA PRO A 94 2.51 -4.83 5.14
C PRO A 94 2.15 -5.26 3.72
N VAL A 95 1.34 -4.47 3.00
CA VAL A 95 0.85 -4.75 1.65
C VAL A 95 0.85 -3.47 0.83
N LYS A 96 1.06 -3.59 -0.49
CA LYS A 96 0.76 -2.52 -1.43
C LYS A 96 -0.63 -2.76 -1.99
N MET A 97 -1.60 -2.08 -1.41
CA MET A 97 -2.99 -2.19 -1.81
C MET A 97 -3.27 -1.31 -3.04
N ARG A 98 -3.91 -1.89 -4.06
CA ARG A 98 -4.46 -1.15 -5.20
C ARG A 98 -5.96 -1.31 -5.21
N ARG A 99 -6.67 -0.19 -5.24
CA ARG A 99 -8.13 -0.16 -5.36
C ARG A 99 -8.52 0.66 -6.57
N THR A 100 -9.27 0.05 -7.49
CA THR A 100 -9.90 0.77 -8.60
C THR A 100 -11.39 0.83 -8.34
N TYR A 101 -11.92 2.05 -8.20
CA TYR A 101 -13.35 2.27 -8.05
C TYR A 101 -13.96 2.57 -9.41
N TYR A 102 -15.10 1.93 -9.67
CA TYR A 102 -15.90 2.17 -10.85
C TYR A 102 -17.30 2.62 -10.44
N ARG A 103 -17.91 3.48 -11.25
CA ARG A 103 -19.31 3.86 -11.15
C ARG A 103 -19.96 3.59 -12.50
N LYS A 104 -21.00 2.74 -12.53
CA LYS A 104 -21.64 2.30 -13.79
C LYS A 104 -20.63 1.79 -14.83
N GLY A 105 -19.61 1.06 -14.39
CA GLY A 105 -18.52 0.54 -15.24
C GLY A 105 -17.45 1.55 -15.65
N LYS A 106 -17.63 2.86 -15.39
CA LYS A 106 -16.61 3.89 -15.65
C LYS A 106 -15.67 4.01 -14.46
N LYS A 107 -14.35 3.97 -14.70
CA LYS A 107 -13.34 4.20 -13.67
C LYS A 107 -13.45 5.62 -13.12
N ILE A 108 -13.60 5.75 -11.81
CA ILE A 108 -13.72 7.05 -11.11
C ILE A 108 -12.48 7.39 -10.29
N ALA A 109 -11.81 6.38 -9.71
CA ALA A 109 -10.65 6.59 -8.87
C ALA A 109 -9.72 5.38 -8.91
N PHE A 110 -8.43 5.64 -8.82
CA PHE A 110 -7.40 4.62 -8.63
C PHE A 110 -6.53 5.03 -7.46
N LEU A 111 -6.49 4.18 -6.43
CA LEU A 111 -5.70 4.41 -5.23
C LEU A 111 -4.64 3.32 -5.12
N LYS A 112 -3.41 3.74 -4.87
CA LYS A 112 -2.28 2.85 -4.59
C LYS A 112 -1.61 3.31 -3.29
N THR A 113 -1.83 2.55 -2.23
CA THR A 113 -1.44 2.92 -0.87
C THR A 113 -0.65 1.77 -0.23
N PRO A 114 0.48 2.07 0.43
CA PRO A 114 1.07 1.12 1.37
C PRO A 114 0.18 1.03 2.60
N GLU A 115 -0.25 -0.18 2.93
CA GLU A 115 -1.19 -0.47 4.01
C GLU A 115 -0.69 -1.67 4.81
N ILE A 116 -1.22 -1.87 6.01
CA ILE A 116 -1.03 -3.06 6.82
C ILE A 116 -2.34 -3.83 6.76
N ALA A 117 -2.28 -5.02 6.15
CA ALA A 117 -3.37 -5.97 6.17
C ALA A 117 -3.31 -6.75 7.48
N ALA A 118 -4.33 -6.62 8.31
CA ALA A 118 -4.48 -7.38 9.53
C ALA A 118 -5.68 -8.31 9.42
N ALA A 119 -5.43 -9.61 9.46
CA ALA A 119 -6.46 -10.65 9.51
C ALA A 119 -6.46 -11.28 10.90
N SER A 120 -7.64 -11.36 11.50
CA SER A 120 -7.87 -12.04 12.77
C SER A 120 -8.61 -13.34 12.52
N PHE A 121 -8.20 -14.38 13.24
CA PHE A 121 -8.74 -15.73 13.12
C PHE A 121 -9.26 -16.21 14.48
N LEU A 122 -10.31 -17.01 14.43
CA LEU A 122 -10.87 -17.73 15.57
C LEU A 122 -10.88 -19.23 15.26
N LYS A 123 -10.46 -20.04 16.22
CA LYS A 123 -10.43 -21.49 16.14
C LYS A 123 -10.96 -22.08 17.44
N ALA A 124 -11.93 -22.99 17.35
CA ALA A 124 -12.44 -23.66 18.54
C ALA A 124 -11.37 -24.54 19.21
N ASP A 125 -11.44 -24.67 20.54
CA ASP A 125 -10.59 -25.59 21.31
C ASP A 125 -11.07 -27.04 21.08
N VAL A 126 -10.48 -27.68 20.06
CA VAL A 126 -10.76 -29.06 19.66
C VAL A 126 -9.57 -29.95 20.04
N GLN A 127 -9.82 -30.94 20.89
CA GLN A 127 -8.85 -31.96 21.30
C GLN A 127 -9.35 -33.34 20.91
N GLY A 128 -8.97 -33.80 19.70
CA GLY A 128 -9.52 -35.02 19.13
C GLY A 128 -11.02 -34.87 18.86
N ASP A 129 -11.83 -35.75 19.47
CA ASP A 129 -13.30 -35.69 19.35
C ASP A 129 -13.96 -34.76 20.38
N MET A 130 -13.19 -34.20 21.32
CA MET A 130 -13.70 -33.31 22.36
C MET A 130 -13.61 -31.86 21.93
N VAL A 131 -14.69 -31.10 22.15
CA VAL A 131 -14.83 -29.71 21.75
C VAL A 131 -15.46 -28.91 22.87
N ILE A 132 -14.89 -27.74 23.13
CA ILE A 132 -15.47 -26.76 24.04
C ILE A 132 -16.51 -25.94 23.30
N CYS A 133 -17.73 -25.88 23.83
CA CYS A 133 -18.81 -25.08 23.28
C CYS A 133 -18.44 -23.60 23.25
N PRO A 134 -18.39 -22.93 22.08
CA PRO A 134 -18.02 -21.51 22.00
C PRO A 134 -18.99 -20.59 22.74
N ASN A 135 -20.23 -21.02 22.96
CA ASN A 135 -21.27 -20.22 23.60
C ASN A 135 -21.28 -20.33 25.14
N CYS A 136 -20.99 -21.50 25.71
CA CYS A 136 -21.17 -21.75 27.15
C CYS A 136 -20.01 -22.44 27.85
N GLY A 137 -18.97 -22.86 27.12
CA GLY A 137 -17.80 -23.51 27.69
C GLY A 137 -17.98 -24.97 28.11
N HIS A 138 -19.15 -25.56 27.87
CA HIS A 138 -19.34 -27.00 28.10
C HIS A 138 -18.40 -27.80 27.21
N GLU A 139 -17.73 -28.81 27.75
CA GLU A 139 -16.88 -29.71 27.01
C GLU A 139 -17.69 -30.96 26.62
N GLY A 140 -17.71 -31.31 25.34
CA GLY A 140 -18.51 -32.42 24.84
C GLY A 140 -17.94 -33.00 23.55
N LYS A 141 -18.49 -34.12 23.10
CA LYS A 141 -18.06 -34.71 21.83
C LYS A 141 -18.57 -33.87 20.66
N LEU A 142 -17.76 -33.74 19.59
CA LEU A 142 -18.14 -33.03 18.36
C LEU A 142 -19.50 -33.50 17.82
N THR A 143 -19.77 -34.81 17.88
CA THR A 143 -21.04 -35.40 17.44
C THR A 143 -22.24 -34.93 18.26
N SER A 144 -22.08 -34.66 19.56
CA SER A 144 -23.17 -34.16 20.40
C SER A 144 -23.65 -32.77 19.94
N TYR A 145 -22.75 -31.94 19.39
CA TYR A 145 -23.08 -30.58 18.95
C TYR A 145 -23.91 -30.51 17.66
N ILE A 146 -24.02 -31.60 16.91
CA ILE A 146 -24.89 -31.69 15.72
C ILE A 146 -26.36 -31.52 16.13
N ASP A 147 -26.76 -32.18 17.22
CA ASP A 147 -28.12 -32.10 17.75
C ASP A 147 -28.31 -30.89 18.69
N GLY A 148 -27.21 -30.36 19.21
CA GLY A 148 -27.13 -29.17 20.04
C GLY A 148 -26.27 -29.41 21.27
N CYS A 149 -25.66 -28.35 21.81
CA CYS A 149 -24.89 -28.44 23.04
C CYS A 149 -25.74 -28.95 24.21
N ASP A 150 -25.28 -30.00 24.90
CA ASP A 150 -25.99 -30.62 26.02
C ASP A 150 -26.29 -29.64 27.18
N ALA A 151 -25.48 -28.58 27.34
CA ALA A 151 -25.67 -27.59 28.39
C ALA A 151 -26.57 -26.41 28.01
N CYS A 152 -26.35 -25.80 26.84
CA CYS A 152 -27.04 -24.57 26.44
C CYS A 152 -28.01 -24.72 25.26
N GLY A 153 -28.07 -25.89 24.63
CA GLY A 153 -28.92 -26.17 23.47
C GLY A 153 -28.51 -25.48 22.17
N ALA A 154 -27.37 -24.76 22.15
CA ALA A 154 -26.87 -24.10 20.95
C ALA A 154 -26.48 -25.12 19.88
N LYS A 155 -26.94 -24.92 18.64
CA LYS A 155 -26.63 -25.78 17.49
C LYS A 155 -25.51 -25.17 16.68
N PHE A 156 -24.55 -26.00 16.30
CA PHE A 156 -23.39 -25.60 15.50
C PHE A 156 -23.30 -26.49 14.26
N LEU A 157 -22.85 -25.92 13.16
CA LEU A 157 -22.40 -26.71 12.01
C LEU A 157 -21.01 -27.25 12.32
N VAL A 158 -20.65 -28.41 11.77
CA VAL A 158 -19.28 -28.95 11.95
C VAL A 158 -18.22 -27.96 11.44
N SER A 159 -18.54 -27.22 10.37
CA SER A 159 -17.68 -26.16 9.85
C SER A 159 -17.52 -24.96 10.79
N ASP A 160 -18.37 -24.78 11.80
CA ASP A 160 -18.24 -23.72 12.81
C ASP A 160 -17.06 -23.94 13.76
N PHE A 161 -16.56 -25.17 13.87
CA PHE A 161 -15.39 -25.50 14.68
C PHE A 161 -14.07 -25.40 13.91
N GLU A 162 -14.13 -25.21 12.59
CA GLU A 162 -12.93 -24.93 11.79
C GLU A 162 -12.39 -23.52 12.06
N THR A 163 -11.12 -23.30 11.70
CA THR A 163 -10.51 -21.98 11.77
C THR A 163 -11.21 -21.01 10.81
N LYS A 164 -11.82 -19.95 11.37
CA LYS A 164 -12.54 -18.91 10.62
C LYS A 164 -11.87 -17.56 10.75
N VAL A 165 -12.01 -16.74 9.71
CA VAL A 165 -11.62 -15.33 9.75
C VAL A 165 -12.68 -14.55 10.52
N SER A 166 -12.29 -13.97 11.65
CA SER A 166 -13.16 -13.20 12.54
C SER A 166 -13.13 -11.70 12.26
N GLY A 167 -12.09 -11.23 11.57
CA GLY A 167 -11.96 -9.82 11.23
C GLY A 167 -10.88 -9.59 10.20
N PHE A 168 -11.03 -8.51 9.45
CA PHE A 168 -10.02 -8.03 8.51
C PHE A 168 -10.03 -6.51 8.47
N SER A 169 -8.85 -5.91 8.65
CA SER A 169 -8.64 -4.47 8.50
C SER A 169 -7.49 -4.18 7.54
N LEU A 170 -7.62 -3.02 6.89
CA LEU A 170 -6.60 -2.44 6.04
C LEU A 170 -6.29 -1.07 6.62
N GLU A 171 -5.16 -0.97 7.30
CA GLU A 171 -4.72 0.23 8.00
C GLU A 171 -3.65 0.94 7.19
N GLU A 172 -3.60 2.27 7.18
CA GLU A 172 -2.50 2.96 6.49
C GLU A 172 -1.17 2.68 7.20
N ASP A 173 -0.14 2.28 6.46
CA ASP A 173 1.21 2.19 7.02
C ASP A 173 1.80 3.61 7.14
N ALA A 174 1.45 4.29 8.23
CA ALA A 174 1.88 5.66 8.51
C ALA A 174 3.41 5.79 8.54
N ARG A 175 4.12 4.75 8.99
CA ARG A 175 5.59 4.72 9.04
C ARG A 175 6.18 4.63 7.64
N GLN A 176 5.68 3.74 6.80
CA GLN A 176 6.17 3.63 5.42
C GLN A 176 5.80 4.87 4.59
N LYS A 177 4.60 5.41 4.81
CA LYS A 177 4.14 6.67 4.17
C LYS A 177 5.02 7.85 4.58
N SER A 178 5.36 7.98 5.87
CA SER A 178 6.23 9.05 6.36
C SER A 178 7.66 8.91 5.83
N ILE A 179 8.23 7.70 5.80
CA ILE A 179 9.55 7.45 5.19
C ILE A 179 9.55 7.79 3.71
N SER A 180 8.52 7.37 2.95
CA SER A 180 8.42 7.70 1.53
C SER A 180 8.29 9.20 1.29
N ASN A 181 7.48 9.90 2.09
CA ASN A 181 7.32 11.35 1.99
C ASN A 181 8.60 12.09 2.37
N PHE A 182 9.31 11.63 3.40
CA PHE A 182 10.61 12.17 3.80
C PHE A 182 11.66 12.00 2.69
N MET A 183 11.74 10.82 2.08
CA MET A 183 12.65 10.58 0.95
C MET A 183 12.32 11.47 -0.27
N LYS A 184 11.04 11.68 -0.57
CA LYS A 184 10.62 12.60 -1.65
C LYS A 184 11.01 14.05 -1.32
N ALA A 185 10.75 14.50 -0.10
CA ALA A 185 11.12 15.84 0.33
C ALA A 185 12.64 16.04 0.30
N GLY A 186 13.41 15.05 0.79
CA GLY A 186 14.86 15.06 0.73
C GLY A 186 15.40 15.12 -0.70
N ALA A 187 14.81 14.37 -1.63
CA ALA A 187 15.18 14.43 -3.04
C ALA A 187 14.91 15.81 -3.66
N VAL A 188 13.76 16.42 -3.36
CA VAL A 188 13.43 17.78 -3.84
C VAL A 188 14.43 18.79 -3.29
N VAL A 189 14.70 18.76 -1.98
CA VAL A 189 15.69 19.66 -1.36
C VAL A 189 17.07 19.46 -1.96
N GLY A 190 17.52 18.22 -2.13
CA GLY A 190 18.80 17.90 -2.75
C GLY A 190 18.92 18.44 -4.18
N ILE A 191 17.90 18.21 -5.01
CA ILE A 191 17.87 18.73 -6.39
C ILE A 191 17.93 20.26 -6.39
N THR A 192 17.11 20.93 -5.55
CA THR A 192 17.10 22.40 -5.49
C THR A 192 18.44 22.99 -5.04
N ALA A 193 19.13 22.37 -4.07
CA ALA A 193 20.43 22.81 -3.61
C ALA A 193 21.51 22.69 -4.70
N ILE A 194 21.51 21.57 -5.44
CA ILE A 194 22.44 21.35 -6.56
C ILE A 194 22.17 22.38 -7.67
N SER A 195 20.90 22.60 -8.03
CA SER A 195 20.54 23.60 -9.04
C SER A 195 21.01 25.01 -8.67
N LEU A 196 20.87 25.41 -7.40
CA LEU A 196 21.36 26.70 -6.91
C LEU A 196 22.89 26.80 -6.95
N ALA A 197 23.61 25.74 -6.59
CA ALA A 197 25.07 25.72 -6.66
C ALA A 197 25.59 25.84 -8.10
N VAL A 198 24.95 25.14 -9.05
CA VAL A 198 25.29 25.25 -10.48
C VAL A 198 25.05 26.67 -10.99
N LEU A 199 23.92 27.29 -10.65
CA LEU A 199 23.63 28.68 -11.02
C LEU A 199 24.66 29.66 -10.47
N ALA A 200 25.10 29.49 -9.22
CA ALA A 200 26.13 30.32 -8.60
C ALA A 200 27.49 30.18 -9.32
N ILE A 201 27.88 28.96 -9.70
CA ILE A 201 29.12 28.71 -10.47
C ILE A 201 29.03 29.35 -11.86
N CYS A 202 27.90 29.21 -12.55
CA CYS A 202 27.69 29.86 -13.84
C CYS A 202 27.77 31.39 -13.74
N ALA A 203 27.12 31.98 -12.74
CA ALA A 203 27.19 33.42 -12.50
C ALA A 203 28.62 33.90 -12.18
N GLY A 204 29.35 33.17 -11.33
CA GLY A 204 30.75 33.46 -11.02
C GLY A 204 31.67 33.34 -12.24
N GLY A 205 31.46 32.31 -13.07
CA GLY A 205 32.17 32.14 -14.33
C GLY A 205 31.93 33.30 -15.30
N ILE A 206 30.67 33.73 -15.47
CA ILE A 206 30.32 34.89 -16.32
C ILE A 206 31.00 36.16 -15.82
N MET A 207 31.03 36.40 -14.50
CA MET A 207 31.69 37.56 -13.92
C MET A 207 33.21 37.55 -14.14
N LEU A 208 33.86 36.40 -13.99
CA LEU A 208 35.29 36.25 -14.26
C LEU A 208 35.63 36.47 -15.74
N PHE A 209 34.81 35.94 -16.65
CA PHE A 209 34.94 36.21 -18.09
C PHE A 209 34.77 37.71 -18.41
N ALA A 210 33.80 38.39 -17.80
CA ALA A 210 33.58 39.82 -18.01
C ALA A 210 34.75 40.68 -17.51
N VAL A 211 35.36 40.33 -16.37
CA VAL A 211 36.54 41.03 -15.83
C VAL A 211 37.78 40.79 -16.69
N GLY A 212 37.99 39.56 -17.19
CA GLY A 212 39.10 39.23 -18.09
C GLY A 212 39.06 40.03 -19.40
N VAL A 213 37.89 40.11 -20.04
CA VAL A 213 37.69 40.94 -21.26
C VAL A 213 37.84 42.44 -20.96
N GLY A 214 37.48 42.90 -19.76
CA GLY A 214 37.68 44.27 -19.32
C GLY A 214 39.15 44.66 -19.14
N GLN A 215 39.99 43.73 -18.66
CA GLN A 215 41.43 43.97 -18.49
C GLN A 215 42.19 44.03 -19.81
N GLU A 216 41.83 43.19 -20.79
CA GLU A 216 42.41 43.28 -22.15
C GLU A 216 42.10 44.63 -22.83
N ARG A 217 40.93 45.23 -22.56
CA ARG A 217 40.61 46.59 -23.05
C ARG A 217 41.39 47.71 -22.35
N ILE A 218 41.79 47.54 -21.08
CA ILE A 218 42.51 48.57 -20.31
C ILE A 218 44.02 48.54 -20.60
N GLN A 219 44.61 47.36 -20.86
CA GLN A 219 46.01 47.26 -21.29
C GLN A 219 46.24 47.86 -22.69
N CYS A 220 45.22 47.92 -23.54
CA CYS A 220 45.28 48.66 -24.81
C CYS A 220 45.25 50.20 -24.66
N GLY A 221 45.03 50.72 -23.43
CA GLY A 221 44.94 52.16 -23.14
C GLY A 221 46.19 52.80 -22.52
N LYS A 222 47.24 52.01 -22.24
CA LYS A 222 48.52 52.51 -21.71
C LYS A 222 49.70 51.87 -22.46
N GLY A 223 49.79 52.19 -23.75
CA GLY A 223 50.92 51.85 -24.61
C GLY A 223 50.86 52.70 -25.87
N SER A 224 51.94 53.44 -26.10
CA SER A 224 52.18 54.47 -27.11
C SER A 224 51.80 54.11 -28.55
N ARG A 225 51.52 55.15 -29.36
CA ARG A 225 51.46 55.18 -30.85
C ARG A 225 52.35 54.12 -31.54
N SER A 226 51.81 53.45 -32.57
CA SER A 226 52.24 53.57 -33.99
C SER A 226 51.84 52.33 -34.83
N HIS A 227 51.20 52.60 -35.98
CA HIS A 227 51.20 51.88 -37.27
C HIS A 227 50.94 50.36 -37.43
N ASP A 228 50.04 50.12 -38.38
CA ASP A 228 49.96 49.07 -39.42
C ASP A 228 49.39 47.67 -39.16
N ALA A 229 48.40 47.39 -40.04
CA ALA A 229 47.88 46.16 -40.62
C ALA A 229 48.43 44.79 -40.15
N GLY A 230 47.51 43.88 -39.81
CA GLY A 230 47.81 42.46 -39.63
C GLY A 230 46.56 41.61 -39.46
N ASN A 231 46.34 40.73 -40.44
CA ASN A 231 45.30 39.72 -40.60
C ASN A 231 45.21 38.67 -39.47
N TRP A 232 44.01 38.05 -39.33
CA TRP A 232 43.75 36.59 -39.22
C TRP A 232 43.13 35.96 -37.95
N SER A 233 41.95 35.35 -38.18
CA SER A 233 41.32 34.14 -37.59
C SER A 233 40.83 34.21 -36.13
N GLY A 234 39.59 33.87 -35.77
CA GLY A 234 38.59 33.05 -36.46
C GLY A 234 38.67 31.57 -36.06
N SER A 235 38.27 31.24 -34.83
CA SER A 235 37.97 29.87 -34.35
C SER A 235 37.27 30.02 -32.98
N GLY A 236 35.95 29.82 -32.87
CA GLY A 236 35.30 28.50 -32.76
C GLY A 236 35.65 27.90 -31.38
N ILE A 237 34.74 27.88 -30.39
CA ILE A 237 33.74 26.83 -30.19
C ILE A 237 32.66 27.33 -29.21
N PHE A 238 31.41 27.36 -29.66
CA PHE A 238 30.21 27.34 -28.81
C PHE A 238 29.97 25.91 -28.31
N PRO A 239 29.56 25.69 -27.05
CA PRO A 239 28.64 24.62 -26.74
C PRO A 239 27.23 25.18 -26.77
N VAL A 240 26.53 24.84 -27.85
CA VAL A 240 25.07 24.81 -27.89
C VAL A 240 24.62 23.78 -26.84
N VAL A 241 24.04 24.26 -25.74
CA VAL A 241 23.16 23.44 -24.90
C VAL A 241 21.76 24.00 -25.07
N VAL A 242 21.05 23.43 -26.04
CA VAL A 242 19.60 23.53 -26.14
C VAL A 242 19.01 22.83 -24.92
N LEU A 243 18.51 23.60 -23.96
CA LEU A 243 17.58 23.11 -22.94
C LEU A 243 16.18 23.56 -23.32
N HIS A 244 15.50 22.67 -24.03
CA HIS A 244 14.06 22.62 -24.18
C HIS A 244 13.44 22.35 -22.80
N ALA A 245 13.01 23.39 -22.08
CA ALA A 245 12.21 23.24 -20.86
C ALA A 245 11.40 24.52 -20.56
N HIS A 246 10.56 24.93 -21.50
CA HIS A 246 9.44 25.83 -21.21
C HIS A 246 8.21 25.26 -21.90
N TYR A 247 7.57 24.27 -21.28
CA TYR A 247 6.13 24.08 -21.33
C TYR A 247 5.75 23.22 -20.12
N ILE A 248 4.58 23.52 -19.55
CA ILE A 248 3.96 22.91 -18.37
C ILE A 248 4.34 23.60 -17.04
N TYR A 249 3.90 24.85 -16.91
CA TYR A 249 3.17 25.26 -15.71
C TYR A 249 1.97 26.12 -16.15
N CYS A 250 0.90 26.06 -15.36
CA CYS A 250 -0.42 26.69 -15.52
C CYS A 250 -1.49 25.85 -16.23
N ASN A 251 -2.03 24.87 -15.50
CA ASN A 251 -3.45 24.57 -15.57
C ASN A 251 -3.97 24.38 -14.12
N VAL A 252 -4.11 25.51 -13.42
CA VAL A 252 -4.94 25.64 -12.22
C VAL A 252 -5.60 27.03 -12.30
N ASP A 253 -6.77 27.06 -12.91
CA ASP A 253 -7.94 27.89 -12.57
C ASP A 253 -9.13 27.09 -13.14
N ARG A 254 -9.95 26.45 -12.30
CA ARG A 254 -11.12 27.04 -11.64
C ARG A 254 -12.07 27.65 -12.67
N ASP A 255 -13.07 26.86 -13.09
CA ASP A 255 -14.50 27.19 -13.13
C ASP A 255 -15.25 26.09 -13.89
N GLY A 256 -16.43 25.72 -13.38
CA GLY A 256 -17.33 24.77 -14.05
C GLY A 256 -18.38 24.14 -13.13
N ASP A 257 -19.09 24.97 -12.37
CA ASP A 257 -20.49 24.69 -12.04
C ASP A 257 -21.29 24.77 -13.35
N SER A 258 -21.97 23.69 -13.72
CA SER A 258 -23.14 23.60 -14.60
C SER A 258 -23.81 22.26 -14.40
#